data_AF-A0A650CGB3-F1
#
_entry.id   AF-A0A650CGB3-F1
#
_cell.length_a   1.000
_cell.length_b   1.000
_cell.length_c   1.000
_cell.angle_alpha   90.00
_cell.angle_beta   90.00
_cell.angle_gamma   90.00
#
_symmetry.space_group_name_H-M   'P 1'
#
loop_
_entity.id
_entity.type
_entity.pdbx_description
1 polymer ?
#
loop_
_entity_poly.entity_id
_entity_poly.type
_entity_poly.pdbx_seq_one_letter_code
_entity_poly.pdbx_strand_id
1 'polypeptide(L)'
;MTETVPIPVSSSVLGELASIGIGAIIEYPIIRDTATCTATGIKNLLSNLTQQYELYPALAITDRVISRTTSVFQVVRHGIIIRTVEGNYYYIGGKSNYWAGGRSFHAYQGSTEFLLSPQGEENSPIWQMIRQAQSNIIVLQVKGIRISQQWVNPKPTVNCQEIIVGWILDTLENVARSSVVMNYLPYFTQQPVFNIKVPGIWIDESGGKLAASALLGILRNFSRRPPFPYYAILTHKSIPPGSIPSGLYTNLKGFAELIFMLFPAYIQTPLCNFITGNVGECVYLNYDSSIQGNPYFSNPTYYDAYYRYYKEMLIGAPVFSSYSCASGCKGLGLSGLIYSILDNIGIQQYTFTSMIVIPTPKTVNGEYTDDSIMEYANMLGVGDILSLSKKYVSSASKAEATLISALGLSAAVASAIIAIVTWYEDWERTYDEAKKYADTAKNVIDRVRNYLNSTHQYDLLSYVDECVADSISELGNEALNEDELYNYTISCVEEHRENQAY
;
A
#
# COMPACT_ATOMS: atom_id res chain seq x y z
N MET A 1 -17.90 -25.82 16.64
CA MET A 1 -16.87 -25.51 17.66
C MET A 1 -16.18 -24.22 17.20
N THR A 2 -16.34 -23.13 17.93
CA THR A 2 -15.64 -21.88 17.62
C THR A 2 -14.16 -22.07 17.93
N GLU A 3 -13.31 -21.93 16.92
CA GLU A 3 -11.86 -22.04 17.06
C GLU A 3 -11.38 -20.99 18.08
N THR A 4 -10.58 -21.39 19.07
CA THR A 4 -10.11 -20.46 20.11
C THR A 4 -9.05 -19.53 19.55
N VAL A 5 -9.38 -18.25 19.41
CA VAL A 5 -8.44 -17.23 18.92
C VAL A 5 -7.39 -16.92 19.99
N PRO A 6 -6.08 -17.04 19.68
CA PRO A 6 -5.02 -16.72 20.63
C PRO A 6 -4.83 -15.20 20.74
N ILE A 7 -5.42 -14.61 21.76
CA ILE A 7 -5.26 -13.18 22.07
C ILE A 7 -3.95 -12.99 22.84
N PRO A 8 -3.04 -12.10 22.39
CA PRO A 8 -1.69 -11.99 22.95
C PRO A 8 -1.62 -11.20 24.28
N VAL A 9 -2.76 -10.70 24.79
CA VAL A 9 -2.86 -9.86 25.99
C VAL A 9 -3.86 -10.43 26.99
N SER A 10 -3.51 -10.39 28.28
CA SER A 10 -4.37 -10.85 29.38
C SER A 10 -5.33 -9.76 29.87
N SER A 11 -6.32 -10.14 30.68
CA SER A 11 -7.26 -9.20 31.31
C SER A 11 -6.57 -8.21 32.25
N SER A 12 -5.50 -8.61 32.95
CA SER A 12 -4.73 -7.71 33.80
C SER A 12 -4.05 -6.59 33.00
N VAL A 13 -3.47 -6.92 31.84
CA VAL A 13 -2.79 -5.95 30.97
C VAL A 13 -3.79 -4.95 30.40
N LEU A 14 -4.98 -5.40 29.98
CA LEU A 14 -6.02 -4.49 29.52
C LEU A 14 -6.54 -3.58 30.63
N GLY A 15 -6.65 -4.08 31.86
CA GLY A 15 -6.99 -3.27 33.03
C GLY A 15 -5.95 -2.18 33.32
N GLU A 16 -4.67 -2.48 33.19
CA GLU A 16 -3.59 -1.49 33.34
C GLU A 16 -3.54 -0.49 32.17
N LEU A 17 -3.74 -0.96 30.93
CA LEU A 17 -3.82 -0.07 29.77
C LEU A 17 -5.04 0.88 29.88
N ALA A 18 -6.15 0.40 30.43
CA ALA A 18 -7.32 1.20 30.72
C ALA A 18 -7.05 2.32 31.74
N SER A 19 -6.29 2.03 32.80
CA SER A 19 -6.00 3.01 33.86
C SER A 19 -5.01 4.09 33.41
N ILE A 20 -4.09 3.78 32.51
CA ILE A 20 -3.05 4.71 32.02
C ILE A 20 -3.51 5.47 30.77
N GLY A 21 -4.21 4.78 29.86
CA GLY A 21 -4.34 5.22 28.47
C GLY A 21 -5.77 5.37 27.98
N ILE A 22 -6.71 4.53 28.40
CA ILE A 22 -8.02 4.40 27.73
C ILE A 22 -9.19 5.05 28.51
N GLY A 23 -9.03 5.33 29.81
CA GLY A 23 -9.96 6.18 30.57
C GLY A 23 -11.34 5.57 30.85
N ALA A 24 -11.54 4.29 30.57
CA ALA A 24 -12.76 3.55 30.85
C ALA A 24 -12.43 2.16 31.40
N ILE A 25 -13.27 1.66 32.31
CA ILE A 25 -13.24 0.26 32.75
C ILE A 25 -13.73 -0.57 31.55
N ILE A 26 -12.80 -1.04 30.73
CA ILE A 26 -13.13 -1.93 29.62
C ILE A 26 -13.32 -3.32 30.21
N GLU A 27 -14.50 -3.90 30.00
CA GLU A 27 -14.69 -5.31 30.28
C GLU A 27 -13.90 -6.10 29.23
N TYR A 28 -12.80 -6.74 29.64
CA TYR A 28 -12.00 -7.69 28.84
C TYR A 28 -12.81 -8.57 27.87
N PRO A 29 -14.02 -9.07 28.22
CA PRO A 29 -14.93 -9.72 27.28
C PRO A 29 -15.12 -9.00 25.94
N ILE A 30 -15.29 -7.68 25.91
CA ILE A 30 -15.58 -6.92 24.68
C ILE A 30 -14.38 -6.91 23.74
N ILE A 31 -13.18 -6.64 24.27
CA ILE A 31 -11.95 -6.71 23.46
C ILE A 31 -11.72 -8.14 22.98
N ARG A 32 -12.01 -9.14 23.81
CA ARG A 32 -11.86 -10.55 23.46
C ARG A 32 -12.83 -10.96 22.34
N ASP A 33 -14.08 -10.54 22.43
CA ASP A 33 -15.12 -10.92 21.48
C ASP A 33 -14.90 -10.19 20.13
N THR A 34 -14.57 -8.89 20.15
CA THR A 34 -14.15 -8.14 18.95
C THR A 34 -12.85 -8.68 18.34
N ALA A 35 -11.89 -9.15 19.15
CA ALA A 35 -10.67 -9.81 18.66
C ALA A 35 -11.00 -11.10 17.93
N THR A 36 -11.92 -11.89 18.49
CA THR A 36 -12.39 -13.14 17.89
C THR A 36 -13.07 -12.87 16.54
N CYS A 37 -13.98 -11.90 16.49
CA CYS A 37 -14.65 -11.50 15.25
C CYS A 37 -13.65 -10.98 14.21
N THR A 38 -12.73 -10.10 14.61
CA THR A 38 -11.74 -9.49 13.71
C THR A 38 -10.78 -10.53 13.14
N ALA A 39 -10.16 -11.35 14.00
CA ALA A 39 -9.19 -12.36 13.57
C ALA A 39 -9.84 -13.44 12.68
N THR A 40 -11.06 -13.87 13.02
CA THR A 40 -11.81 -14.84 12.21
C THR A 40 -12.22 -14.25 10.86
N GLY A 41 -12.69 -13.00 10.84
CA GLY A 41 -13.04 -12.30 9.61
C GLY A 41 -11.85 -12.15 8.66
N ILE A 42 -10.69 -11.78 9.20
CA ILE A 42 -9.43 -11.71 8.45
C ILE A 42 -9.03 -13.07 7.90
N LYS A 43 -9.00 -14.11 8.75
CA LYS A 43 -8.64 -15.47 8.35
C LYS A 43 -9.52 -15.95 7.18
N ASN A 44 -10.82 -15.71 7.26
CA ASN A 44 -11.77 -16.07 6.21
C ASN A 44 -11.48 -15.34 4.90
N LEU A 45 -11.18 -14.04 4.94
CA LEU A 45 -10.84 -13.26 3.74
C LEU A 45 -9.49 -13.68 3.13
N LEU A 46 -8.47 -13.94 3.94
CA LEU A 46 -7.17 -14.44 3.46
C LEU A 46 -7.28 -15.85 2.84
N SER A 47 -8.20 -16.69 3.35
CA SER A 47 -8.49 -17.99 2.73
C SER A 47 -9.25 -17.89 1.40
N ASN A 48 -9.84 -16.73 1.10
CA ASN A 48 -10.55 -16.48 -0.14
C ASN A 48 -9.65 -15.79 -1.17
N LEU A 49 -9.14 -16.57 -2.13
CA LEU A 49 -8.24 -16.12 -3.19
C LEU A 49 -8.77 -14.90 -3.99
N THR A 50 -10.09 -14.70 -4.07
CA THR A 50 -10.69 -13.58 -4.81
C THR A 50 -10.74 -12.28 -4.01
N GLN A 51 -10.74 -12.36 -2.67
CA GLN A 51 -10.97 -11.21 -1.79
C GLN A 51 -9.76 -10.87 -0.92
N GLN A 52 -8.72 -11.73 -0.88
CA GLN A 52 -7.57 -11.54 0.00
C GLN A 52 -6.89 -10.17 -0.13
N TYR A 53 -6.83 -9.60 -1.34
CA TYR A 53 -6.17 -8.31 -1.60
C TYR A 53 -6.91 -7.10 -1.01
N GLU A 54 -8.15 -7.29 -0.54
CA GLU A 54 -8.90 -6.32 0.25
C GLU A 54 -8.13 -5.93 1.54
N LEU A 55 -7.33 -6.87 2.07
CA LEU A 55 -6.57 -6.71 3.30
C LEU A 55 -5.13 -6.28 3.08
N TYR A 56 -4.66 -6.28 1.83
CA TYR A 56 -3.25 -6.10 1.51
C TYR A 56 -2.94 -4.61 1.46
N PRO A 57 -2.01 -4.12 2.30
CA PRO A 57 -1.56 -2.74 2.20
C PRO A 57 -0.91 -2.47 0.84
N ALA A 58 -1.12 -1.28 0.28
CA ALA A 58 -0.32 -0.79 -0.83
C ALA A 58 1.09 -0.42 -0.34
N LEU A 59 2.13 -0.77 -1.10
CA LEU A 59 3.52 -0.38 -0.87
C LEU A 59 3.91 0.70 -1.87
N ALA A 60 4.11 1.93 -1.37
CA ALA A 60 4.37 3.10 -2.19
C ALA A 60 5.81 3.62 -2.08
N ILE A 61 6.35 4.07 -3.21
CA ILE A 61 7.68 4.68 -3.35
C ILE A 61 7.77 5.54 -4.63
N THR A 62 8.85 6.30 -4.77
CA THR A 62 9.27 6.93 -6.02
C THR A 62 10.57 6.33 -6.53
N ASP A 63 10.79 6.31 -7.85
CA ASP A 63 12.03 5.73 -8.42
C ASP A 63 13.29 6.47 -8.02
N ARG A 64 13.14 7.70 -7.53
CA ARG A 64 14.21 8.52 -6.98
C ARG A 64 13.89 8.93 -5.58
N VAL A 65 14.92 9.04 -4.76
CA VAL A 65 14.81 9.52 -3.39
C VAL A 65 15.83 10.62 -3.15
N ILE A 66 15.55 11.51 -2.20
CA ILE A 66 16.45 12.63 -1.92
C ILE A 66 17.77 12.13 -1.30
N SER A 67 18.87 12.82 -1.57
CA SER A 67 20.23 12.41 -1.19
C SER A 67 20.46 12.19 0.31
N ARG A 68 19.67 12.84 1.17
CA ARG A 68 19.76 12.68 2.65
C ARG A 68 19.06 11.42 3.19
N THR A 69 18.58 10.54 2.32
CA THR A 69 17.95 9.28 2.72
C THR A 69 19.00 8.33 3.29
N THR A 70 18.70 7.72 4.43
CA THR A 70 19.62 6.80 5.13
C THR A 70 19.09 5.37 5.23
N SER A 71 17.78 5.18 5.03
CA SER A 71 17.14 3.87 5.13
C SER A 71 15.91 3.74 4.24
N VAL A 72 15.64 2.52 3.77
CA VAL A 72 14.42 2.20 3.00
C VAL A 72 13.13 2.48 3.78
N PHE A 73 13.15 2.38 5.10
CA PHE A 73 11.98 2.67 5.95
C PHE A 73 11.55 4.14 5.89
N GLN A 74 12.44 5.04 5.47
CA GLN A 74 12.14 6.46 5.29
C GLN A 74 11.41 6.73 3.98
N VAL A 75 11.52 5.84 2.98
CA VAL A 75 10.97 6.06 1.63
C VAL A 75 9.78 5.17 1.33
N VAL A 76 9.73 3.94 1.85
CA VAL A 76 8.58 3.06 1.64
C VAL A 76 7.44 3.50 2.55
N ARG A 77 6.23 3.61 1.99
CA ARG A 77 5.02 3.93 2.76
C ARG A 77 3.93 2.92 2.51
N HIS A 78 3.20 2.58 3.57
CA HIS A 78 1.98 1.80 3.43
C HIS A 78 0.82 2.70 3.00
N GLY A 79 -0.22 2.10 2.45
CA GLY A 79 -1.47 2.76 2.11
C GLY A 79 -2.52 1.75 1.69
N ILE A 80 -3.51 2.24 0.98
CA ILE A 80 -4.53 1.46 0.29
C ILE A 80 -4.75 2.04 -1.10
N ILE A 81 -5.19 1.19 -2.03
CA ILE A 81 -5.74 1.63 -3.30
C ILE A 81 -7.27 1.49 -3.26
N ILE A 82 -7.97 2.56 -3.61
CA ILE A 82 -9.43 2.60 -3.75
C ILE A 82 -9.79 2.84 -5.21
N ARG A 83 -10.69 2.02 -5.75
CA ARG A 83 -11.37 2.25 -7.02
C ARG A 83 -12.73 2.88 -6.77
N THR A 84 -13.01 4.03 -7.34
CA THR A 84 -14.33 4.67 -7.23
C THR A 84 -15.33 4.09 -8.23
N VAL A 85 -16.62 4.37 -8.04
CA VAL A 85 -17.70 3.96 -8.97
C VAL A 85 -17.52 4.57 -10.36
N GLU A 86 -16.85 5.73 -10.45
CA GLU A 86 -16.47 6.38 -11.71
C GLU A 86 -15.30 5.65 -12.41
N GLY A 87 -14.71 4.64 -11.78
CA GLY A 87 -13.63 3.82 -12.34
C GLY A 87 -12.23 4.38 -12.11
N ASN A 88 -12.07 5.42 -11.30
CA ASN A 88 -10.78 6.02 -10.99
C ASN A 88 -10.09 5.31 -9.82
N TYR A 89 -8.76 5.24 -9.85
CA TYR A 89 -7.97 4.67 -8.76
C TYR A 89 -7.28 5.77 -7.96
N TYR A 90 -7.28 5.60 -6.63
CA TYR A 90 -6.67 6.53 -5.70
C TYR A 90 -5.77 5.79 -4.72
N TYR A 91 -4.53 6.27 -4.57
CA TYR A 91 -3.67 5.91 -3.46
C TYR A 91 -4.00 6.81 -2.27
N ILE A 92 -4.27 6.18 -1.12
CA ILE A 92 -4.47 6.86 0.16
C ILE A 92 -3.52 6.22 1.16
N GLY A 93 -2.52 6.96 1.62
CA GLY A 93 -1.50 6.37 2.47
C GLY A 93 -0.45 7.37 2.94
N GLY A 94 0.59 6.83 3.58
CA GLY A 94 1.65 7.60 4.18
C GLY A 94 2.40 8.44 3.16
N LYS A 95 2.72 9.69 3.50
CA LYS A 95 3.68 10.48 2.74
C LYS A 95 5.10 10.17 3.16
N SER A 96 6.04 10.23 2.22
CA SER A 96 7.46 10.33 2.55
C SER A 96 8.00 11.72 2.24
N ASN A 97 8.73 12.28 3.19
CA ASN A 97 9.50 13.52 2.97
C ASN A 97 10.77 13.27 2.14
N TYR A 98 11.03 12.01 1.79
CA TYR A 98 12.23 11.56 1.06
C TYR A 98 11.96 11.19 -0.39
N TRP A 99 10.70 11.21 -0.82
CA TRP A 99 10.36 11.09 -2.22
C TRP A 99 10.89 12.29 -3.02
N ALA A 100 11.58 11.97 -4.10
CA ALA A 100 12.15 12.93 -5.03
C ALA A 100 11.38 12.88 -6.36
N GLY A 101 11.19 14.04 -6.97
CA GLY A 101 10.69 14.13 -8.34
C GLY A 101 11.72 13.78 -9.41
N GLY A 102 11.35 13.99 -10.67
CA GLY A 102 12.18 13.60 -11.81
C GLY A 102 12.01 12.15 -12.25
N ARG A 103 11.11 11.40 -11.61
CA ARG A 103 10.65 10.05 -11.98
C ARG A 103 9.28 9.75 -11.33
N SER A 104 8.76 8.56 -11.55
CA SER A 104 7.40 8.15 -11.24
C SER A 104 7.18 7.79 -9.77
N PHE A 105 5.93 7.99 -9.33
CA PHE A 105 5.34 7.38 -8.15
C PHE A 105 4.83 5.99 -8.50
N HIS A 106 5.13 5.01 -7.65
CA HIS A 106 4.65 3.66 -7.76
C HIS A 106 3.98 3.25 -6.46
N ALA A 107 2.83 2.60 -6.57
CA ALA A 107 2.21 1.86 -5.47
C ALA A 107 1.87 0.45 -5.93
N TYR A 108 2.28 -0.55 -5.15
CA TYR A 108 2.01 -1.96 -5.44
C TYR A 108 1.06 -2.56 -4.41
N GLN A 109 -0.03 -3.17 -4.86
CA GLN A 109 -0.97 -3.92 -4.02
C GLN A 109 -1.40 -5.18 -4.77
N GLY A 110 -1.14 -6.36 -4.20
CA GLY A 110 -1.39 -7.63 -4.88
C GLY A 110 -0.60 -7.77 -6.20
N SER A 111 0.60 -7.18 -6.29
CA SER A 111 1.40 -6.95 -7.51
C SER A 111 0.81 -6.14 -8.64
N THR A 112 -0.41 -5.65 -8.49
CA THR A 112 -0.93 -4.65 -9.40
C THR A 112 -0.17 -3.36 -9.14
N GLU A 113 0.32 -2.76 -10.22
CA GLU A 113 1.05 -1.50 -10.17
C GLU A 113 0.09 -0.34 -10.39
N PHE A 114 0.22 0.68 -9.55
CA PHE A 114 -0.48 1.94 -9.67
C PHE A 114 0.54 3.05 -9.82
N LEU A 115 0.44 3.77 -10.93
CA LEU A 115 1.45 4.69 -11.39
C LEU A 115 0.93 6.14 -11.36
N LEU A 116 1.82 7.06 -11.00
CA LEU A 116 1.69 8.47 -11.33
C LEU A 116 3.05 8.97 -11.81
N SER A 117 3.15 9.38 -13.08
CA SER A 117 4.41 9.78 -13.73
C SER A 117 4.42 11.29 -14.04
N PRO A 118 4.45 12.19 -13.04
CA PRO A 118 4.29 13.62 -13.30
C PRO A 118 5.57 14.23 -13.88
N GLN A 119 5.42 15.24 -14.72
CA GLN A 119 6.54 16.02 -15.24
C GLN A 119 7.39 16.70 -14.15
N GLY A 120 8.63 16.99 -14.55
CA GLY A 120 9.52 17.91 -13.85
C GLY A 120 10.58 17.22 -13.01
N GLU A 121 11.49 18.03 -12.47
CA GLU A 121 12.65 17.56 -11.72
C GLU A 121 12.32 17.19 -10.26
N GLU A 122 13.34 16.94 -9.45
CA GLU A 122 13.24 16.60 -8.02
C GLU A 122 12.30 17.55 -7.22
N ASN A 123 12.23 18.80 -7.68
CA ASN A 123 11.48 19.91 -7.09
C ASN A 123 10.22 20.26 -7.89
N SER A 124 9.66 19.36 -8.69
CA SER A 124 8.41 19.65 -9.38
C SER A 124 7.26 19.93 -8.38
N PRO A 125 6.23 20.70 -8.78
CA PRO A 125 5.23 21.23 -7.85
C PRO A 125 4.57 20.15 -6.99
N ILE A 126 4.19 19.02 -7.58
CA ILE A 126 3.51 17.95 -6.84
C ILE A 126 4.39 17.38 -5.72
N TRP A 127 5.69 17.19 -5.97
CA TRP A 127 6.62 16.65 -5.00
C TRP A 127 6.94 17.64 -3.88
N GLN A 128 7.06 18.92 -4.22
CA GLN A 128 7.17 19.99 -3.22
C GLN A 128 5.94 20.02 -2.33
N MET A 129 4.75 19.99 -2.91
CA MET A 129 3.49 19.99 -2.16
C MET A 129 3.39 18.77 -1.23
N ILE A 130 3.73 17.56 -1.70
CA ILE A 130 3.76 16.35 -0.86
C ILE A 130 4.72 16.51 0.33
N ARG A 131 5.95 16.98 0.09
CA ARG A 131 6.94 17.16 1.17
C ARG A 131 6.53 18.24 2.17
N GLN A 132 5.91 19.31 1.70
CA GLN A 132 5.47 20.45 2.51
C GLN A 132 4.10 20.24 3.17
N ALA A 133 3.34 19.22 2.74
CA ALA A 133 2.04 18.91 3.32
C ALA A 133 2.15 18.70 4.82
N GLN A 134 1.25 19.34 5.58
CA GLN A 134 1.18 19.18 7.03
C GLN A 134 0.66 17.78 7.41
N SER A 135 -0.16 17.16 6.57
CA SER A 135 -0.70 15.83 6.81
C SER A 135 0.34 14.75 6.54
N ASN A 136 0.40 13.74 7.40
CA ASN A 136 1.20 12.54 7.18
C ASN A 136 0.56 11.55 6.20
N ILE A 137 -0.70 11.77 5.83
CA ILE A 137 -1.44 10.99 4.83
C ILE A 137 -1.72 11.88 3.62
N ILE A 138 -1.47 11.36 2.43
CA ILE A 138 -1.76 12.02 1.16
C ILE A 138 -2.79 11.21 0.36
N VAL A 139 -3.39 11.89 -0.61
CA VAL A 139 -4.32 11.29 -1.58
C VAL A 139 -3.83 11.63 -2.98
N LEU A 140 -3.60 10.62 -3.80
CA LEU A 140 -3.17 10.77 -5.19
C LEU A 140 -4.11 9.99 -6.10
N GLN A 141 -4.58 10.62 -7.17
CA GLN A 141 -5.13 9.85 -8.29
C GLN A 141 -3.96 9.15 -9.00
N VAL A 142 -4.14 7.87 -9.28
CA VAL A 142 -3.14 7.00 -9.92
C VAL A 142 -3.80 6.23 -11.04
N LYS A 143 -3.00 5.72 -11.98
CA LYS A 143 -3.47 4.85 -13.05
C LYS A 143 -3.05 3.42 -12.76
N GLY A 144 -3.99 2.48 -12.78
CA GLY A 144 -3.64 1.05 -12.70
C GLY A 144 -3.01 0.59 -14.01
N ILE A 145 -1.84 -0.03 -13.91
CA ILE A 145 -1.13 -0.63 -15.04
C ILE A 145 -1.35 -2.14 -14.97
N ARG A 146 -1.92 -2.71 -16.05
CA ARG A 146 -2.18 -4.16 -16.18
C ARG A 146 -2.91 -4.78 -14.99
N ILE A 147 -4.13 -4.33 -14.78
CA ILE A 147 -5.02 -4.91 -13.77
C ILE A 147 -5.45 -6.31 -14.25
N SER A 148 -4.68 -7.32 -13.87
CA SER A 148 -4.90 -8.72 -14.27
C SER A 148 -5.96 -9.43 -13.42
N GLN A 149 -6.46 -8.79 -12.36
CA GLN A 149 -7.40 -9.38 -11.41
C GLN A 149 -8.56 -8.43 -11.13
N GLN A 150 -9.71 -8.99 -10.75
CA GLN A 150 -10.83 -8.18 -10.30
C GLN A 150 -10.43 -7.38 -9.07
N TRP A 151 -10.43 -6.06 -9.20
CA TRP A 151 -10.10 -5.16 -8.10
C TRP A 151 -11.20 -5.17 -7.04
N VAL A 152 -10.83 -5.39 -5.78
CA VAL A 152 -11.75 -5.38 -4.64
C VAL A 152 -11.30 -4.30 -3.66
N ASN A 153 -12.19 -3.36 -3.37
CA ASN A 153 -11.92 -2.30 -2.41
C ASN A 153 -12.02 -2.80 -0.96
N PRO A 154 -11.22 -2.23 -0.04
CA PRO A 154 -11.45 -2.39 1.39
C PRO A 154 -12.83 -1.86 1.79
N LYS A 155 -13.65 -2.72 2.39
CA LYS A 155 -14.97 -2.32 2.89
C LYS A 155 -14.85 -1.48 4.16
N PRO A 156 -15.70 -0.46 4.35
CA PRO A 156 -15.76 0.26 5.61
C PRO A 156 -16.30 -0.65 6.73
N THR A 157 -15.99 -0.33 7.98
CA THR A 157 -16.58 -1.02 9.13
C THR A 157 -18.09 -0.81 9.22
N VAL A 158 -18.83 -1.87 9.58
CA VAL A 158 -20.28 -1.83 9.81
C VAL A 158 -20.57 -1.98 11.30
N ASN A 159 -21.30 -1.02 11.87
CA ASN A 159 -21.68 -0.99 13.29
C ASN A 159 -22.91 -1.87 13.61
N CYS A 160 -23.22 -2.05 14.90
CA CYS A 160 -24.41 -2.80 15.34
C CYS A 160 -25.66 -1.91 15.28
N GLN A 161 -26.34 -1.80 14.12
CA GLN A 161 -27.58 -1.01 14.01
C GLN A 161 -28.82 -1.61 14.73
N GLU A 162 -28.71 -2.10 15.97
CA GLU A 162 -29.81 -2.74 16.73
C GLU A 162 -30.41 -1.83 17.83
N ILE A 163 -31.75 -1.74 17.82
CA ILE A 163 -32.55 -0.69 18.49
C ILE A 163 -32.66 -0.82 20.02
N ILE A 164 -32.44 -1.99 20.64
CA ILE A 164 -32.85 -2.20 22.06
C ILE A 164 -31.69 -2.54 23.01
N VAL A 165 -30.67 -3.29 22.58
CA VAL A 165 -29.46 -3.64 23.38
C VAL A 165 -28.15 -3.25 22.68
N GLY A 166 -28.21 -2.96 21.37
CA GLY A 166 -27.06 -2.60 20.55
C GLY A 166 -26.37 -1.31 21.01
N TRP A 167 -27.12 -0.32 21.50
CA TRP A 167 -26.54 0.96 21.90
C TRP A 167 -25.55 0.87 23.07
N ILE A 168 -25.73 -0.05 24.04
CA ILE A 168 -24.79 -0.22 25.16
C ILE A 168 -23.50 -0.88 24.68
N LEU A 169 -23.63 -1.94 23.88
CA LEU A 169 -22.48 -2.63 23.28
C LEU A 169 -21.75 -1.73 22.28
N ASP A 170 -22.47 -0.98 21.44
CA ASP A 170 -21.90 0.04 20.57
C ASP A 170 -21.20 1.13 21.38
N THR A 171 -21.79 1.61 22.47
CA THR A 171 -21.16 2.64 23.31
C THR A 171 -19.86 2.11 23.92
N LEU A 172 -19.80 0.85 24.34
CA LEU A 172 -18.60 0.23 24.92
C LEU A 172 -17.56 -0.16 23.85
N GLU A 173 -17.98 -0.65 22.68
CA GLU A 173 -17.09 -0.96 21.55
C GLU A 173 -16.55 0.32 20.88
N ASN A 174 -17.31 1.42 20.96
CA ASN A 174 -16.84 2.77 20.64
C ASN A 174 -15.96 3.37 21.74
N VAL A 175 -15.75 2.71 22.88
CA VAL A 175 -14.70 3.11 23.83
C VAL A 175 -13.39 2.43 23.48
N ALA A 176 -13.42 1.11 23.29
CA ALA A 176 -12.27 0.34 22.84
C ALA A 176 -12.68 -0.95 22.13
N ARG A 177 -12.01 -1.27 21.04
CA ARG A 177 -12.18 -2.55 20.33
C ARG A 177 -10.84 -3.12 19.87
N SER A 178 -10.82 -4.45 19.72
CA SER A 178 -9.68 -5.09 19.08
C SER A 178 -9.62 -4.72 17.60
N SER A 179 -8.39 -4.59 17.12
CA SER A 179 -8.08 -4.28 15.72
C SER A 179 -6.82 -5.02 15.30
N VAL A 180 -6.62 -5.11 13.99
CA VAL A 180 -5.42 -5.68 13.39
C VAL A 180 -4.85 -4.70 12.37
N VAL A 181 -3.58 -4.36 12.53
CA VAL A 181 -2.83 -3.54 11.58
C VAL A 181 -2.16 -4.46 10.57
N MET A 182 -2.58 -4.40 9.31
CA MET A 182 -1.92 -5.15 8.24
C MET A 182 -0.70 -4.38 7.75
N ASN A 183 0.45 -5.04 7.68
CA ASN A 183 1.69 -4.39 7.28
C ASN A 183 2.70 -5.38 6.67
N TYR A 184 3.68 -4.84 5.94
CA TYR A 184 4.80 -5.60 5.37
C TYR A 184 6.10 -5.41 6.13
N LEU A 185 6.08 -4.74 7.29
CA LEU A 185 7.28 -4.38 8.06
C LEU A 185 8.25 -5.56 8.26
N PRO A 186 7.80 -6.78 8.62
CA PRO A 186 8.70 -7.92 8.82
C PRO A 186 9.51 -8.32 7.59
N TYR A 187 8.98 -8.14 6.37
CA TYR A 187 9.73 -8.46 5.15
C TYR A 187 10.98 -7.57 4.97
N PHE A 188 10.99 -6.39 5.58
CA PHE A 188 12.13 -5.47 5.56
C PHE A 188 13.01 -5.65 6.78
N THR A 189 12.44 -5.85 7.97
CA THR A 189 13.23 -5.93 9.21
C THR A 189 14.06 -7.20 9.32
N GLN A 190 13.67 -8.27 8.60
CA GLN A 190 14.43 -9.52 8.51
C GLN A 190 15.60 -9.46 7.50
N GLN A 191 15.76 -8.35 6.79
CA GLN A 191 16.75 -8.24 5.72
C GLN A 191 18.12 -7.85 6.27
N PRO A 192 19.20 -8.29 5.62
CA PRO A 192 20.53 -7.79 5.93
C PRO A 192 20.61 -6.27 5.82
N VAL A 193 21.39 -5.64 6.71
CA VAL A 193 21.56 -4.19 6.77
C VAL A 193 21.95 -3.57 5.42
N PHE A 194 22.77 -4.26 4.62
CA PHE A 194 23.22 -3.74 3.32
C PHE A 194 22.10 -3.63 2.26
N ASN A 195 20.98 -4.33 2.45
CA ASN A 195 19.79 -4.21 1.60
C ASN A 195 19.00 -2.94 1.92
N ILE A 196 18.90 -2.62 3.21
CA ILE A 196 17.94 -1.65 3.76
C ILE A 196 18.57 -0.31 4.17
N LYS A 197 19.90 -0.25 4.26
CA LYS A 197 20.65 1.01 4.37
C LYS A 197 20.67 1.74 3.03
N VAL A 198 20.81 3.06 3.06
CA VAL A 198 20.91 3.90 1.86
C VAL A 198 22.17 4.77 1.96
N PRO A 199 23.05 4.77 0.95
CA PRO A 199 23.02 3.91 -0.24
C PRO A 199 23.29 2.42 0.12
N GLY A 200 22.65 1.52 -0.62
CA GLY A 200 22.68 0.07 -0.44
C GLY A 200 22.22 -0.66 -1.70
N ILE A 201 21.95 -1.97 -1.60
CA ILE A 201 21.60 -2.78 -2.78
C ILE A 201 20.23 -2.37 -3.37
N TRP A 202 19.28 -2.02 -2.51
CA TRP A 202 17.92 -1.71 -2.97
C TRP A 202 17.76 -0.27 -3.42
N ILE A 203 18.57 0.63 -2.87
CA ILE A 203 18.62 2.04 -3.27
C ILE A 203 20.09 2.42 -3.43
N ASP A 204 20.52 2.57 -4.67
CA ASP A 204 21.90 2.80 -5.05
C ASP A 204 22.12 4.21 -5.60
N GLU A 205 23.38 4.61 -5.73
CA GLU A 205 23.75 5.86 -6.40
C GLU A 205 23.90 5.61 -7.91
N SER A 206 23.07 6.27 -8.70
CA SER A 206 23.09 6.23 -10.15
C SER A 206 23.02 7.64 -10.73
N GLY A 207 24.00 8.01 -11.56
CA GLY A 207 24.08 9.34 -12.17
C GLY A 207 24.17 10.49 -11.14
N GLY A 208 24.79 10.25 -9.98
CA GLY A 208 24.89 11.22 -8.88
C GLY A 208 23.59 11.45 -8.09
N LYS A 209 22.58 10.58 -8.26
CA LYS A 209 21.30 10.61 -7.54
C LYS A 209 21.01 9.24 -6.94
N LEU A 210 20.15 9.17 -5.92
CA LEU A 210 19.70 7.90 -5.37
C LEU A 210 18.53 7.35 -6.20
N ALA A 211 18.70 6.13 -6.72
CA ALA A 211 17.71 5.41 -7.52
C ALA A 211 17.15 4.21 -6.74
N ALA A 212 15.86 3.95 -6.90
CA ALA A 212 15.13 2.88 -6.20
C ALA A 212 14.67 1.76 -7.13
N SER A 213 15.25 1.65 -8.34
CA SER A 213 14.81 0.69 -9.37
C SER A 213 14.81 -0.76 -8.89
N ALA A 214 15.83 -1.19 -8.14
CA ALA A 214 15.88 -2.53 -7.56
C ALA A 214 14.76 -2.73 -6.50
N LEU A 215 14.50 -1.71 -5.68
CA LEU A 215 13.46 -1.74 -4.67
C LEU A 215 12.05 -1.89 -5.28
N LEU A 216 11.75 -1.28 -6.43
CA LEU A 216 10.45 -1.43 -7.09
C LEU A 216 10.09 -2.90 -7.36
N GLY A 217 11.04 -3.67 -7.92
CA GLY A 217 10.87 -5.10 -8.16
C GLY A 217 10.63 -5.89 -6.87
N ILE A 218 11.29 -5.50 -5.78
CA ILE A 218 11.11 -6.10 -4.46
C ILE A 218 9.74 -5.77 -3.88
N LEU A 219 9.28 -4.51 -3.98
CA LEU A 219 7.95 -4.10 -3.50
C LEU A 219 6.84 -4.83 -4.25
N ARG A 220 6.97 -4.96 -5.58
CA ARG A 220 6.04 -5.74 -6.40
C ARG A 220 5.94 -7.17 -5.89
N ASN A 221 7.08 -7.81 -5.62
CA ASN A 221 7.13 -9.18 -5.09
C ASN A 221 6.57 -9.31 -3.66
N PHE A 222 6.91 -8.38 -2.76
CA PHE A 222 6.38 -8.38 -1.39
C PHE A 222 4.88 -8.18 -1.37
N SER A 223 4.34 -7.28 -2.21
CA SER A 223 2.90 -7.01 -2.29
C SER A 223 2.06 -8.20 -2.79
N ARG A 224 2.68 -9.26 -3.35
CA ARG A 224 1.98 -10.52 -3.69
C ARG A 224 1.75 -11.42 -2.49
N ARG A 225 2.59 -11.29 -1.47
CA ARG A 225 2.59 -12.19 -0.32
C ARG A 225 1.59 -11.70 0.73
N PRO A 226 1.02 -12.60 1.53
CA PRO A 226 0.17 -12.21 2.66
C PRO A 226 0.87 -11.18 3.54
N PRO A 227 0.17 -10.10 3.95
CA PRO A 227 0.70 -9.14 4.90
C PRO A 227 0.71 -9.75 6.31
N PHE A 228 1.43 -9.11 7.20
CA PHE A 228 1.53 -9.51 8.58
C PHE A 228 0.47 -8.82 9.44
N PRO A 229 -0.37 -9.59 10.16
CA PRO A 229 -1.36 -9.04 11.07
C PRO A 229 -0.70 -8.63 12.40
N TYR A 230 -0.81 -7.36 12.76
CA TYR A 230 -0.38 -6.87 14.06
C TYR A 230 -1.56 -6.60 15.00
N TYR A 231 -1.61 -7.27 16.15
CA TYR A 231 -2.63 -7.03 17.17
C TYR A 231 -2.55 -5.61 17.71
N ALA A 232 -3.70 -4.95 17.77
CA ALA A 232 -3.80 -3.61 18.31
C ALA A 232 -5.16 -3.36 18.95
N ILE A 233 -5.21 -2.37 19.84
CA ILE A 233 -6.44 -1.94 20.52
C ILE A 233 -6.76 -0.53 20.06
N LEU A 234 -7.86 -0.36 19.36
CA LEU A 234 -8.34 0.92 18.86
C LEU A 234 -9.26 1.57 19.90
N THR A 235 -9.12 2.87 20.10
CA THR A 235 -9.78 3.64 21.17
C THR A 235 -10.23 5.00 20.65
N HIS A 236 -11.43 5.43 21.03
CA HIS A 236 -11.99 6.71 20.58
C HIS A 236 -11.66 7.88 21.53
N LYS A 237 -10.50 7.84 22.19
CA LYS A 237 -10.08 8.88 23.14
C LYS A 237 -9.60 10.14 22.43
N SER A 238 -9.76 11.29 23.10
CA SER A 238 -9.24 12.57 22.65
C SER A 238 -7.72 12.52 22.43
N ILE A 239 -7.32 12.89 21.23
CA ILE A 239 -5.91 12.97 20.82
C ILE A 239 -5.18 14.03 21.66
N PRO A 240 -3.95 13.74 22.16
CA PRO A 240 -3.20 14.71 22.94
C PRO A 240 -2.98 16.02 22.16
N PRO A 241 -3.14 17.19 22.80
CA PRO A 241 -2.82 18.47 22.17
C PRO A 241 -1.37 18.49 21.68
N GLY A 242 -1.14 18.96 20.46
CA GLY A 242 0.20 19.04 19.85
C GLY A 242 0.64 17.79 19.09
N SER A 243 -0.07 16.67 19.21
CA SER A 243 0.22 15.46 18.41
C SER A 243 -0.18 15.56 16.94
N ILE A 244 -1.02 16.55 16.58
CA ILE A 244 -1.40 16.88 15.22
C ILE A 244 -1.04 18.36 14.99
N PRO A 245 -0.51 18.72 13.80
CA PRO A 245 -0.23 20.10 13.44
C PRO A 245 -1.44 21.02 13.69
N SER A 246 -1.22 22.21 14.25
CA SER A 246 -2.29 23.13 14.65
C SER A 246 -3.26 23.48 13.51
N GLY A 247 -2.75 23.59 12.28
CA GLY A 247 -3.56 23.84 11.07
C GLY A 247 -4.50 22.68 10.68
N LEU A 248 -4.21 21.46 11.12
CA LEU A 248 -5.05 20.28 10.90
C LEU A 248 -5.83 19.85 12.14
N TYR A 249 -5.43 20.34 13.32
CA TYR A 249 -5.98 19.90 14.59
C TYR A 249 -7.50 20.13 14.67
N THR A 250 -8.01 21.27 14.21
CA THR A 250 -9.46 21.54 14.20
C THR A 250 -10.25 20.55 13.33
N ASN A 251 -9.67 20.13 12.21
CA ASN A 251 -10.32 19.23 11.26
C ASN A 251 -10.24 17.78 11.73
N LEU A 252 -9.12 17.37 12.33
CA LEU A 252 -8.86 15.98 12.69
C LEU A 252 -9.26 15.60 14.13
N LYS A 253 -9.39 16.56 15.05
CA LYS A 253 -9.68 16.27 16.47
C LYS A 253 -10.98 15.49 16.69
N GLY A 254 -12.01 15.71 15.85
CA GLY A 254 -13.30 15.01 15.95
C GLY A 254 -13.37 13.71 15.17
N PHE A 255 -12.28 13.30 14.53
CA PHE A 255 -12.27 12.22 13.54
C PHE A 255 -11.17 11.21 13.76
N ALA A 256 -10.01 11.61 14.29
CA ALA A 256 -8.90 10.71 14.54
C ALA A 256 -8.98 10.04 15.93
N GLU A 257 -8.42 8.84 16.00
CA GLU A 257 -8.53 7.92 17.12
C GLU A 257 -7.13 7.50 17.60
N LEU A 258 -7.04 6.98 18.83
CA LEU A 258 -5.81 6.42 19.35
C LEU A 258 -5.82 4.91 19.22
N ILE A 259 -4.69 4.34 18.79
CA ILE A 259 -4.50 2.90 18.74
C ILE A 259 -3.25 2.51 19.55
N PHE A 260 -3.32 1.39 20.25
CA PHE A 260 -2.20 0.80 20.98
C PHE A 260 -1.81 -0.51 20.32
N MET A 261 -0.69 -0.52 19.61
CA MET A 261 -0.17 -1.70 18.94
C MET A 261 0.85 -2.42 19.81
N LEU A 262 0.75 -3.73 19.87
CA LEU A 262 1.53 -4.55 20.78
C LEU A 262 2.95 -4.82 20.23
N PHE A 263 3.98 -4.66 21.06
CA PHE A 263 5.39 -4.91 20.73
C PHE A 263 6.11 -5.61 21.90
N PRO A 264 7.20 -6.35 21.63
CA PRO A 264 7.79 -6.67 20.33
C PRO A 264 6.99 -7.70 19.51
N ALA A 265 7.14 -7.70 18.19
CA ALA A 265 6.29 -8.48 17.28
C ALA A 265 6.24 -10.01 17.53
N TYR A 266 7.29 -10.61 18.14
CA TYR A 266 7.32 -12.05 18.42
C TYR A 266 6.20 -12.53 19.36
N ILE A 267 5.65 -11.66 20.21
CA ILE A 267 4.52 -12.03 21.09
C ILE A 267 3.22 -12.24 20.30
N GLN A 268 3.21 -11.84 19.03
CA GLN A 268 2.07 -11.95 18.14
C GLN A 268 2.11 -13.19 17.24
N THR A 269 3.18 -13.99 17.32
CA THR A 269 3.36 -15.21 16.52
C THR A 269 2.14 -16.15 16.60
N PRO A 270 1.54 -16.43 17.78
CA PRO A 270 0.35 -17.27 17.83
C PRO A 270 -0.85 -16.70 17.07
N LEU A 271 -1.10 -15.39 17.19
CA LEU A 271 -2.20 -14.71 16.48
C LEU A 271 -1.96 -14.72 14.97
N CYS A 272 -0.74 -14.43 14.53
CA CYS A 272 -0.42 -14.47 13.12
C CYS A 272 -0.56 -15.87 12.55
N ASN A 273 -0.01 -16.90 13.21
CA ASN A 273 -0.15 -18.28 12.78
C ASN A 273 -1.63 -18.70 12.66
N PHE A 274 -2.47 -18.24 13.58
CA PHE A 274 -3.91 -18.46 13.51
C PHE A 274 -4.54 -17.80 12.27
N ILE A 275 -4.20 -16.53 12.01
CA ILE A 275 -4.77 -15.72 10.92
C ILE A 275 -4.30 -16.22 9.54
N THR A 276 -3.00 -16.47 9.38
CA THR A 276 -2.40 -16.84 8.09
C THR A 276 -2.50 -18.33 7.81
N GLY A 277 -2.71 -19.15 8.86
CA GLY A 277 -2.66 -20.61 8.76
C GLY A 277 -1.26 -21.17 8.52
N ASN A 278 -0.21 -20.33 8.50
CA ASN A 278 1.14 -20.72 8.13
C ASN A 278 2.13 -20.50 9.28
N VAL A 279 2.53 -21.60 9.92
CA VAL A 279 3.39 -21.63 11.12
C VAL A 279 4.82 -21.12 10.85
N GLY A 280 5.26 -21.10 9.59
CA GLY A 280 6.61 -20.71 9.19
C GLY A 280 6.77 -19.24 8.75
N GLU A 281 5.69 -18.57 8.34
CA GLU A 281 5.77 -17.21 7.80
C GLU A 281 5.79 -16.16 8.91
N CYS A 282 5.10 -16.41 10.02
CA CYS A 282 4.96 -15.48 11.15
C CYS A 282 6.15 -15.47 12.11
N VAL A 283 7.35 -15.83 11.65
CA VAL A 283 8.57 -15.72 12.45
C VAL A 283 8.96 -14.24 12.54
N TYR A 284 8.25 -13.53 13.41
CA TYR A 284 8.47 -12.12 13.70
C TYR A 284 9.76 -11.95 14.46
N LEU A 285 10.88 -11.85 13.73
CA LEU A 285 12.21 -11.69 14.31
C LEU A 285 12.36 -12.59 15.53
N ASN A 286 12.53 -13.89 15.31
CA ASN A 286 13.14 -14.72 16.35
C ASN A 286 14.46 -14.02 16.66
N TYR A 287 14.47 -13.28 17.76
CA TYR A 287 15.66 -12.65 18.31
C TYR A 287 16.45 -13.82 18.85
N ASP A 288 17.14 -14.52 17.96
CA ASP A 288 18.16 -15.44 18.39
C ASP A 288 19.22 -14.56 19.04
N SER A 289 19.38 -14.77 20.34
CA SER A 289 20.52 -14.31 21.13
C SER A 289 21.87 -14.56 20.45
N SER A 290 21.94 -15.42 19.41
CA SER A 290 23.11 -15.59 18.54
C SER A 290 23.47 -14.36 17.66
N ILE A 291 22.59 -13.37 17.48
CA ILE A 291 22.95 -12.08 16.84
C ILE A 291 23.86 -11.23 17.74
N GLN A 292 24.07 -11.60 19.01
CA GLN A 292 25.21 -11.08 19.79
C GLN A 292 26.58 -11.40 19.15
N GLY A 293 26.64 -12.33 18.19
CA GLY A 293 27.83 -12.63 17.40
C GLY A 293 27.99 -11.80 16.13
N ASN A 294 27.02 -10.97 15.74
CA ASN A 294 27.16 -10.11 14.56
C ASN A 294 27.81 -8.77 14.97
N PRO A 295 29.07 -8.50 14.60
CA PRO A 295 29.80 -7.30 15.01
C PRO A 295 29.17 -5.99 14.50
N TYR A 296 28.18 -6.05 13.62
CA TYR A 296 27.41 -4.88 13.17
C TYR A 296 26.24 -4.50 14.10
N PHE A 297 25.79 -5.40 14.97
CA PHE A 297 24.66 -5.18 15.90
C PHE A 297 25.07 -5.04 17.37
N SER A 298 26.37 -5.17 17.68
CA SER A 298 26.94 -4.91 19.01
C SER A 298 27.08 -3.43 19.36
N ASN A 299 26.79 -2.53 18.39
CA ASN A 299 26.84 -1.09 18.61
C ASN A 299 25.42 -0.55 18.93
N PRO A 300 25.10 -0.25 20.20
CA PRO A 300 23.77 0.22 20.61
C PRO A 300 23.31 1.50 19.90
N THR A 301 24.26 2.30 19.40
CA THR A 301 23.99 3.51 18.61
C THR A 301 23.40 3.21 17.23
N TYR A 302 23.80 2.10 16.60
CA TYR A 302 23.26 1.67 15.30
C TYR A 302 21.89 0.99 15.46
N TYR A 303 21.72 0.28 16.57
CA TYR A 303 20.50 -0.39 16.98
C TYR A 303 19.35 0.60 17.22
N ASP A 304 19.60 1.69 17.95
CA ASP A 304 18.56 2.70 18.24
C ASP A 304 18.10 3.46 16.98
N ALA A 305 19.02 3.74 16.05
CA ALA A 305 18.68 4.33 14.75
C ALA A 305 17.81 3.39 13.89
N TYR A 306 18.15 2.10 13.85
CA TYR A 306 17.39 1.09 13.11
C TYR A 306 15.94 0.95 13.61
N TYR A 307 15.76 0.93 14.93
CA TYR A 307 14.43 0.86 15.55
C TYR A 307 13.63 2.17 15.41
N ARG A 308 14.31 3.30 15.23
CA ARG A 308 13.66 4.61 15.07
C ARG A 308 12.94 4.75 13.73
N TYR A 309 13.49 4.18 12.64
CA TYR A 309 12.99 4.43 11.29
C TYR A 309 11.91 3.47 10.81
N TYR A 310 11.86 2.21 11.26
CA TYR A 310 10.84 1.26 10.79
C TYR A 310 9.41 1.76 11.09
N LYS A 311 9.27 2.56 12.15
CA LYS A 311 8.05 3.23 12.55
C LYS A 311 7.52 4.14 11.43
N GLU A 312 8.38 4.83 10.69
CA GLU A 312 7.94 5.69 9.58
C GLU A 312 7.24 4.91 8.47
N MET A 313 7.66 3.67 8.21
CA MET A 313 7.05 2.83 7.19
C MET A 313 5.60 2.48 7.56
N LEU A 314 5.28 2.33 8.86
CA LEU A 314 3.93 2.00 9.33
C LEU A 314 2.91 3.12 9.08
N ILE A 315 3.34 4.35 8.80
CA ILE A 315 2.43 5.42 8.42
C ILE A 315 1.70 5.04 7.13
N GLY A 316 0.37 5.12 7.16
CA GLY A 316 -0.54 4.68 6.12
C GLY A 316 -0.93 3.20 6.18
N ALA A 317 -0.43 2.42 7.15
CA ALA A 317 -0.83 1.02 7.28
C ALA A 317 -2.34 0.91 7.61
N PRO A 318 -3.09 0.03 6.93
CA PRO A 318 -4.51 -0.14 7.17
C PRO A 318 -4.80 -0.89 8.48
N VAL A 319 -5.78 -0.38 9.21
CA VAL A 319 -6.28 -0.91 10.47
C VAL A 319 -7.65 -1.50 10.23
N PHE A 320 -7.80 -2.80 10.48
CA PHE A 320 -9.06 -3.51 10.33
C PHE A 320 -9.66 -3.88 11.69
N SER A 321 -10.99 -3.86 11.78
CA SER A 321 -11.72 -4.34 12.96
C SER A 321 -13.11 -4.84 12.61
N SER A 322 -13.69 -5.61 13.52
CA SER A 322 -15.10 -6.01 13.51
C SER A 322 -15.78 -5.65 14.83
N TYR A 323 -17.07 -5.34 14.75
CA TYR A 323 -17.94 -5.20 15.92
C TYR A 323 -18.54 -6.56 16.32
N SER A 324 -18.77 -6.76 17.62
CA SER A 324 -19.40 -7.97 18.16
C SER A 324 -20.82 -7.65 18.63
N CYS A 325 -21.81 -7.98 17.80
CA CYS A 325 -23.21 -7.68 18.11
C CYS A 325 -23.92 -8.88 18.75
N ALA A 326 -25.10 -8.65 19.35
CA ALA A 326 -25.95 -9.72 19.86
C ALA A 326 -26.34 -10.75 18.77
N SER A 327 -26.47 -10.30 17.51
CA SER A 327 -26.67 -11.16 16.34
C SER A 327 -25.44 -11.96 15.90
N GLY A 328 -24.29 -11.79 16.55
CA GLY A 328 -22.98 -12.30 16.16
C GLY A 328 -22.05 -11.24 15.55
N CYS A 329 -20.92 -11.70 15.02
CA CYS A 329 -19.88 -10.84 14.44
C CYS A 329 -20.39 -10.08 13.20
N LYS A 330 -20.16 -8.77 13.13
CA LYS A 330 -20.33 -8.02 11.88
C LYS A 330 -19.14 -8.21 10.97
N GLY A 331 -19.36 -7.93 9.68
CA GLY A 331 -18.33 -8.00 8.66
C GLY A 331 -17.10 -7.19 9.06
N LEU A 332 -15.92 -7.77 8.79
CA LEU A 332 -14.66 -7.06 8.90
C LEU A 332 -14.70 -5.82 8.01
N GLY A 333 -14.18 -4.71 8.52
CA GLY A 333 -13.98 -3.52 7.72
C GLY A 333 -12.73 -2.75 8.11
N LEU A 334 -12.32 -1.89 7.18
CA LEU A 334 -11.26 -0.92 7.34
C LEU A 334 -11.74 0.19 8.28
N SER A 335 -11.11 0.28 9.46
CA SER A 335 -11.35 1.32 10.46
C SER A 335 -10.58 2.61 10.17
N GLY A 336 -9.43 2.50 9.52
CA GLY A 336 -8.60 3.66 9.24
C GLY A 336 -7.17 3.32 8.84
N LEU A 337 -6.34 4.35 8.83
CA LEU A 337 -4.93 4.32 8.46
C LEU A 337 -4.09 4.91 9.60
N ILE A 338 -2.92 4.30 9.87
CA ILE A 338 -1.97 4.87 10.83
C ILE A 338 -1.49 6.25 10.33
N TYR A 339 -1.81 7.31 11.06
CA TYR A 339 -1.46 8.69 10.71
C TYR A 339 -0.11 9.12 11.29
N SER A 340 0.13 8.81 12.56
CA SER A 340 1.36 9.19 13.24
C SER A 340 1.63 8.27 14.40
N ILE A 341 2.87 8.29 14.88
CA ILE A 341 3.33 7.47 15.97
C ILE A 341 3.73 8.39 17.10
N LEU A 342 3.25 8.09 18.30
CA LEU A 342 3.51 8.85 19.51
C LEU A 342 4.61 8.12 20.30
N ASP A 343 4.30 7.71 21.51
CA ASP A 343 5.25 7.12 22.43
C ASP A 343 5.04 5.61 22.62
N ASN A 344 6.08 4.96 23.15
CA ASN A 344 5.99 3.61 23.67
C ASN A 344 5.54 3.65 25.13
N ILE A 345 4.67 2.73 25.52
CA ILE A 345 4.17 2.56 26.87
C ILE A 345 4.49 1.14 27.33
N GLY A 346 5.27 1.00 28.40
CA GLY A 346 5.56 -0.29 29.03
C GLY A 346 4.45 -0.65 30.03
N ILE A 347 3.89 -1.86 29.91
CA ILE A 347 2.86 -2.40 30.80
C ILE A 347 3.23 -3.85 31.10
N GLN A 348 3.61 -4.14 32.35
CA GLN A 348 4.20 -5.42 32.74
C GLN A 348 5.38 -5.79 31.81
N GLN A 349 5.39 -6.99 31.22
CA GLN A 349 6.38 -7.42 30.23
C GLN A 349 6.08 -6.96 28.79
N TYR A 350 4.99 -6.23 28.56
CA TYR A 350 4.54 -5.82 27.23
C TYR A 350 4.94 -4.36 26.95
N THR A 351 5.27 -4.08 25.69
CA THR A 351 5.48 -2.70 25.22
C THR A 351 4.40 -2.37 24.19
N PHE A 352 3.62 -1.33 24.42
CA PHE A 352 2.66 -0.83 23.44
C PHE A 352 3.23 0.38 22.72
N THR A 353 3.07 0.46 21.40
CA THR A 353 3.31 1.70 20.66
C THR A 353 1.97 2.40 20.49
N SER A 354 1.84 3.62 21.03
CA SER A 354 0.67 4.47 20.83
C SER A 354 0.78 5.19 19.49
N MET A 355 -0.30 5.20 18.73
CA MET A 355 -0.37 5.81 17.41
C MET A 355 -1.72 6.51 17.22
N ILE A 356 -1.75 7.44 16.28
CA ILE A 356 -2.98 8.07 15.81
C ILE A 356 -3.45 7.33 14.56
N VAL A 357 -4.74 7.02 14.51
CA VAL A 357 -5.44 6.49 13.35
C VAL A 357 -6.37 7.55 12.81
N ILE A 358 -6.38 7.72 11.49
CA ILE A 358 -7.42 8.48 10.81
C ILE A 358 -8.35 7.52 10.08
N PRO A 359 -9.67 7.69 10.14
CA PRO A 359 -10.60 6.92 9.32
C PRO A 359 -10.39 7.17 7.83
N THR A 360 -11.00 6.34 7.01
CA THR A 360 -10.92 6.40 5.54
C THR A 360 -12.02 7.27 4.94
N PRO A 361 -11.98 7.56 3.63
CA PRO A 361 -13.07 8.28 2.98
C PRO A 361 -14.42 7.62 3.24
N LYS A 362 -15.48 8.43 3.31
CA LYS A 362 -16.84 7.92 3.45
C LYS A 362 -17.27 7.20 2.18
N THR A 363 -18.21 6.28 2.35
CA THR A 363 -18.92 5.63 1.25
C THR A 363 -20.33 6.20 1.11
N VAL A 364 -20.84 6.17 -0.12
CA VAL A 364 -22.24 6.46 -0.45
C VAL A 364 -22.86 5.15 -0.89
N ASN A 365 -23.89 4.68 -0.18
CA ASN A 365 -24.51 3.37 -0.41
C ASN A 365 -23.53 2.18 -0.39
N GLY A 366 -22.45 2.29 0.39
CA GLY A 366 -21.42 1.24 0.49
C GLY A 366 -20.31 1.33 -0.57
N GLU A 367 -20.34 2.31 -1.46
CA GLU A 367 -19.34 2.50 -2.52
C GLU A 367 -18.56 3.82 -2.37
N TYR A 368 -17.33 3.86 -2.86
CA TYR A 368 -16.51 5.08 -2.86
C TYR A 368 -16.77 5.90 -4.14
N THR A 369 -16.88 7.21 -4.01
CA THR A 369 -17.10 8.14 -5.14
C THR A 369 -15.95 9.12 -5.24
N ASP A 370 -15.69 9.65 -6.43
CA ASP A 370 -14.68 10.70 -6.65
C ASP A 370 -14.87 11.89 -5.69
N ASP A 371 -16.12 12.27 -5.43
CA ASP A 371 -16.47 13.37 -4.52
C ASP A 371 -16.11 13.05 -3.06
N SER A 372 -16.34 11.82 -2.60
CA SER A 372 -16.01 11.44 -1.22
C SER A 372 -14.50 11.37 -1.00
N ILE A 373 -13.73 10.99 -2.03
CA ILE A 373 -12.27 11.06 -2.00
C ILE A 373 -11.77 12.51 -1.95
N MET A 374 -12.38 13.42 -2.71
CA MET A 374 -12.01 14.84 -2.71
C MET A 374 -12.35 15.52 -1.38
N GLU A 375 -13.53 15.26 -0.80
CA GLU A 375 -13.90 15.73 0.54
C GLU A 375 -12.86 15.28 1.58
N TYR A 376 -12.46 14.01 1.51
CA TYR A 376 -11.45 13.45 2.38
C TYR A 376 -10.08 14.13 2.22
N ALA A 377 -9.63 14.35 0.99
CA ALA A 377 -8.38 15.05 0.71
C ALA A 377 -8.40 16.49 1.25
N ASN A 378 -9.53 17.18 1.14
CA ASN A 378 -9.72 18.53 1.68
C ASN A 378 -9.67 18.55 3.21
N MET A 379 -10.29 17.58 3.89
CA MET A 379 -10.21 17.45 5.35
C MET A 379 -8.76 17.26 5.83
N LEU A 380 -7.96 16.52 5.07
CA LEU A 380 -6.53 16.31 5.31
C LEU A 380 -5.64 17.50 4.92
N GLY A 381 -6.20 18.54 4.27
CA GLY A 381 -5.41 19.67 3.76
C GLY A 381 -4.49 19.30 2.60
N VAL A 382 -4.82 18.25 1.84
CA VAL A 382 -4.06 17.75 0.67
C VAL A 382 -4.88 17.80 -0.63
N GLY A 383 -5.98 18.56 -0.66
CA GLY A 383 -6.87 18.70 -1.81
C GLY A 383 -6.18 19.21 -3.08
N ASP A 384 -5.21 20.13 -2.94
CA ASP A 384 -4.44 20.65 -4.07
C ASP A 384 -3.51 19.58 -4.67
N ILE A 385 -2.95 18.71 -3.83
CA ILE A 385 -2.11 17.57 -4.27
C ILE A 385 -2.96 16.62 -5.09
N LEU A 386 -4.15 16.27 -4.58
CA LEU A 386 -5.08 15.42 -5.30
C LEU A 386 -5.46 16.06 -6.64
N SER A 387 -5.90 17.32 -6.62
CA SER A 387 -6.32 18.06 -7.82
C SER A 387 -5.24 18.08 -8.91
N LEU A 388 -3.98 18.28 -8.53
CA LEU A 388 -2.85 18.24 -9.47
C LEU A 388 -2.61 16.83 -10.01
N SER A 389 -2.66 15.79 -9.16
CA SER A 389 -2.55 14.40 -9.63
C SER A 389 -3.68 14.01 -10.60
N LYS A 390 -4.92 14.50 -10.39
CA LYS A 390 -6.05 14.26 -11.32
C LYS A 390 -5.77 14.81 -12.71
N LYS A 391 -5.13 15.97 -12.82
CA LYS A 391 -4.77 16.56 -14.11
C LYS A 391 -3.77 15.68 -14.87
N TYR A 392 -2.73 15.19 -14.20
CA TYR A 392 -1.75 14.29 -14.82
C TYR A 392 -2.38 12.99 -15.29
N VAL A 393 -3.22 12.36 -14.47
CA VAL A 393 -3.92 11.11 -14.85
C VAL A 393 -4.92 11.34 -15.99
N SER A 394 -5.65 12.46 -15.97
CA SER A 394 -6.58 12.82 -17.04
C SER A 394 -5.85 13.04 -18.37
N SER A 395 -4.71 13.73 -18.33
CA SER A 395 -3.84 13.94 -19.48
C SER A 395 -3.33 12.63 -20.06
N ALA A 396 -2.77 11.75 -19.22
CA ALA A 396 -2.28 10.44 -19.62
C ALA A 396 -3.40 9.57 -20.23
N SER A 397 -4.59 9.58 -19.64
CA SER A 397 -5.73 8.80 -20.13
C SER A 397 -6.28 9.32 -21.47
N LYS A 398 -6.23 10.64 -21.71
CA LYS A 398 -6.56 11.22 -23.02
C LYS A 398 -5.52 10.82 -24.07
N ALA A 399 -4.24 10.96 -23.76
CA ALA A 399 -3.16 10.56 -24.65
C ALA A 399 -3.26 9.07 -25.03
N GLU A 400 -3.52 8.19 -24.05
CA GLU A 400 -3.77 6.76 -24.29
C GLU A 400 -4.92 6.51 -25.25
N ALA A 401 -6.08 7.12 -25.00
CA ALA A 401 -7.26 6.97 -25.86
C ALA A 401 -6.98 7.45 -27.29
N THR A 402 -6.21 8.54 -27.44
CA THR A 402 -5.79 9.04 -28.74
C THR A 402 -4.86 8.05 -29.45
N LEU A 403 -3.86 7.48 -28.77
CA LEU A 403 -2.98 6.44 -29.34
C LEU A 403 -3.77 5.23 -29.87
N ILE A 404 -4.74 4.74 -29.08
CA ILE A 404 -5.63 3.64 -29.47
C ILE A 404 -6.37 4.02 -30.75
N SER A 405 -7.05 5.16 -30.77
CA SER A 405 -7.89 5.57 -31.91
C SER A 405 -7.10 5.94 -33.17
N ALA A 406 -5.93 6.58 -33.03
CA ALA A 406 -5.18 7.15 -34.14
C ALA A 406 -4.22 6.14 -34.77
N LEU A 407 -3.62 5.26 -33.96
CA LEU A 407 -2.63 4.29 -34.41
C LEU A 407 -3.20 2.88 -34.53
N GLY A 408 -4.39 2.61 -33.97
CA GLY A 408 -5.01 1.29 -33.98
C GLY A 408 -4.34 0.30 -33.03
N LEU A 409 -3.66 0.80 -31.98
CA LEU A 409 -3.02 -0.03 -30.97
C LEU A 409 -4.07 -0.62 -30.03
N SER A 410 -3.79 -1.81 -29.48
CA SER A 410 -4.59 -2.36 -28.40
C SER A 410 -4.45 -1.52 -27.13
N ALA A 411 -5.44 -1.60 -26.25
CA ALA A 411 -5.40 -0.92 -24.95
C ALA A 411 -4.19 -1.36 -24.11
N ALA A 412 -3.79 -2.63 -24.18
CA ALA A 412 -2.63 -3.14 -23.45
C ALA A 412 -1.32 -2.46 -23.89
N VAL A 413 -1.09 -2.34 -25.20
CA VAL A 413 0.11 -1.70 -25.76
C VAL A 413 0.10 -0.20 -25.47
N ALA A 414 -1.02 0.49 -25.70
CA ALA A 414 -1.14 1.92 -25.41
C ALA A 414 -0.91 2.22 -23.92
N SER A 415 -1.46 1.41 -23.02
CA SER A 415 -1.26 1.54 -21.57
C SER A 415 0.21 1.36 -21.18
N ALA A 416 0.90 0.36 -21.76
CA ALA A 416 2.32 0.11 -21.51
C ALA A 416 3.21 1.27 -21.97
N ILE A 417 2.91 1.87 -23.14
CA ILE A 417 3.62 3.05 -23.64
C ILE A 417 3.39 4.26 -22.72
N ILE A 418 2.15 4.49 -22.29
CA ILE A 418 1.83 5.60 -21.40
C ILE A 418 2.52 5.46 -20.05
N ALA A 419 2.76 4.23 -19.58
CA ALA A 419 3.45 3.96 -18.32
C ALA A 419 4.93 4.36 -18.32
N ILE A 420 5.59 4.38 -19.49
CA ILE A 420 7.04 4.65 -19.59
C ILE A 420 7.38 6.11 -19.95
N VAL A 421 6.37 6.93 -20.25
CA VAL A 421 6.55 8.35 -20.59
C VAL A 421 6.19 9.27 -19.44
N THR A 422 6.63 10.52 -19.56
CA THR A 422 6.28 11.59 -18.63
C THR A 422 4.86 12.10 -18.89
N TRP A 423 4.09 12.32 -17.84
CA TRP A 423 2.75 12.91 -17.92
C TRP A 423 2.79 14.39 -17.62
N TYR A 424 2.32 15.16 -18.59
CA TYR A 424 2.23 16.61 -18.53
C TYR A 424 0.81 17.02 -18.18
N GLU A 425 0.58 18.23 -17.65
CA GLU A 425 -0.80 18.74 -17.51
C GLU A 425 -1.46 18.92 -18.89
N ASP A 426 -0.65 19.18 -19.91
CA ASP A 426 -1.05 19.20 -21.32
C ASP A 426 -1.00 17.78 -21.92
N TRP A 427 -2.16 17.29 -22.35
CA TRP A 427 -2.29 15.95 -22.90
C TRP A 427 -1.63 15.79 -24.27
N GLU A 428 -1.56 16.86 -25.07
CA GLU A 428 -0.95 16.82 -26.40
C GLU A 428 0.55 16.53 -26.28
N ARG A 429 1.22 17.16 -25.32
CA ARG A 429 2.63 16.91 -25.04
C ARG A 429 2.90 15.48 -24.54
N THR A 430 2.01 14.95 -23.71
CA THR A 430 2.08 13.54 -23.27
C THR A 430 1.91 12.60 -24.46
N TYR A 431 0.97 12.89 -25.34
CA TYR A 431 0.74 12.14 -26.58
C TYR A 431 1.94 12.21 -27.53
N ASP A 432 2.53 13.39 -27.76
CA ASP A 432 3.66 13.57 -28.68
C ASP A 432 4.92 12.82 -28.21
N GLU A 433 5.15 12.75 -26.89
CA GLU A 433 6.21 11.92 -26.31
C GLU A 433 5.91 10.43 -26.51
N ALA A 434 4.68 10.00 -26.18
CA ALA A 434 4.24 8.62 -26.30
C ALA A 434 4.21 8.11 -27.75
N LYS A 435 3.87 8.97 -28.71
CA LYS A 435 3.73 8.63 -30.12
C LYS A 435 5.00 8.03 -30.71
N LYS A 436 6.18 8.52 -30.28
CA LYS A 436 7.48 8.00 -30.74
C LYS A 436 7.62 6.50 -30.46
N TYR A 437 7.27 6.09 -29.24
CA TYR A 437 7.29 4.70 -28.82
C TYR A 437 6.15 3.89 -29.44
N ALA A 438 5.00 4.53 -29.65
CA ALA A 438 3.83 3.92 -30.27
C ALA A 438 4.06 3.56 -31.75
N ASP A 439 4.74 4.42 -32.51
CA ASP A 439 5.11 4.15 -33.89
C ASP A 439 6.11 2.96 -33.96
N THR A 440 7.09 2.91 -33.04
CA THR A 440 8.00 1.74 -32.91
C THR A 440 7.25 0.46 -32.56
N ALA A 441 6.36 0.51 -31.57
CA ALA A 441 5.56 -0.66 -31.18
C ALA A 441 4.69 -1.18 -32.32
N LYS A 442 4.09 -0.27 -33.11
CA LYS A 442 3.30 -0.63 -34.29
C LYS A 442 4.13 -1.36 -35.35
N ASN A 443 5.32 -0.85 -35.66
CA ASN A 443 6.23 -1.52 -36.59
C ASN A 443 6.59 -2.93 -36.12
N VAL A 444 6.88 -3.10 -34.82
CA VAL A 444 7.17 -4.43 -34.25
C VAL A 444 5.97 -5.36 -34.34
N ILE A 445 4.76 -4.89 -34.00
CA ILE A 445 3.52 -5.68 -34.12
C ILE A 445 3.36 -6.18 -35.56
N ASP A 446 3.48 -5.30 -36.54
CA ASP A 446 3.33 -5.66 -37.96
C ASP A 446 4.43 -6.64 -38.40
N ARG A 447 5.68 -6.43 -37.96
CA ARG A 447 6.81 -7.31 -38.26
C ARG A 447 6.63 -8.70 -37.67
N VAL A 448 6.19 -8.81 -36.41
CA VAL A 448 5.91 -10.08 -35.74
C VAL A 448 4.75 -10.81 -36.40
N ARG A 449 3.63 -10.12 -36.67
CA ARG A 449 2.48 -10.73 -37.36
C ARG A 449 2.84 -11.23 -38.75
N ASN A 450 3.66 -10.48 -39.51
CA ASN A 450 4.15 -10.90 -40.81
C ASN A 450 5.04 -12.14 -40.73
N TYR A 451 5.93 -12.21 -39.74
CA TYR A 451 6.74 -13.41 -39.48
C TYR A 451 5.84 -14.62 -39.21
N LEU A 452 4.91 -14.52 -38.25
CA LEU A 452 3.98 -15.61 -37.90
C LEU A 452 3.10 -16.05 -39.07
N ASN A 453 2.62 -15.12 -39.90
CA ASN A 453 1.89 -15.45 -41.12
C ASN A 453 2.77 -16.22 -42.11
N SER A 454 4.02 -15.78 -42.31
CA SER A 454 4.97 -16.43 -43.22
C SER A 454 5.38 -17.84 -42.76
N THR A 455 5.39 -18.08 -41.46
CA THR A 455 5.67 -19.39 -40.84
C THR A 455 4.41 -20.21 -40.55
N HIS A 456 3.23 -19.68 -40.89
CA HIS A 456 1.91 -20.31 -40.72
C HIS A 456 1.52 -20.61 -39.26
N GLN A 457 1.99 -19.78 -38.33
CA GLN A 457 1.71 -19.86 -36.88
C GLN A 457 0.56 -18.93 -36.49
N TYR A 458 -0.61 -19.14 -37.09
CA TYR A 458 -1.78 -18.25 -36.93
C TYR A 458 -2.38 -18.30 -35.52
N ASP A 459 -2.21 -19.42 -34.83
CA ASP A 459 -2.61 -19.66 -33.44
C ASP A 459 -1.91 -18.71 -32.45
N LEU A 460 -0.73 -18.20 -32.81
CA LEU A 460 0.06 -17.32 -31.96
C LEU A 460 -0.27 -15.83 -32.14
N LEU A 461 -1.05 -15.46 -33.18
CA LEU A 461 -1.34 -14.06 -33.50
C LEU A 461 -2.06 -13.31 -32.37
N SER A 462 -2.86 -14.02 -31.56
CA SER A 462 -3.59 -13.42 -30.43
C SER A 462 -2.69 -12.94 -29.29
N TYR A 463 -1.47 -13.46 -29.18
CA TYR A 463 -0.54 -13.12 -28.09
C TYR A 463 0.37 -11.94 -28.42
N VAL A 464 0.43 -11.52 -29.69
CA VAL A 464 1.38 -10.48 -30.15
C VAL A 464 1.24 -9.20 -29.34
N ASP A 465 0.01 -8.69 -29.19
CA ASP A 465 -0.21 -7.40 -28.52
C ASP A 465 0.07 -7.48 -27.01
N GLU A 466 -0.21 -8.62 -26.39
CA GLU A 466 0.13 -8.88 -24.98
C GLU A 466 1.65 -8.93 -24.79
N CYS A 467 2.35 -9.71 -25.61
CA CYS A 467 3.80 -9.84 -25.56
C CYS A 467 4.55 -8.54 -25.90
N VAL A 468 4.04 -7.73 -26.83
CA VAL A 468 4.60 -6.40 -27.11
C VAL A 468 4.44 -5.49 -25.91
N ALA A 469 3.25 -5.47 -25.30
CA ALA A 469 3.05 -4.72 -24.08
C ALA A 469 4.06 -5.20 -23.02
N ASP A 470 4.11 -6.50 -22.74
CA ASP A 470 5.01 -7.08 -21.73
C ASP A 470 6.47 -6.68 -21.95
N SER A 471 6.96 -6.81 -23.18
CA SER A 471 8.31 -6.40 -23.58
C SER A 471 8.57 -4.91 -23.36
N ILE A 472 7.61 -4.02 -23.66
CA ILE A 472 7.73 -2.57 -23.41
C ILE A 472 7.95 -2.28 -21.92
N SER A 473 7.24 -3.00 -21.04
CA SER A 473 7.39 -2.80 -19.59
C SER A 473 8.69 -3.36 -19.04
N GLU A 474 9.26 -4.39 -19.66
CA GLU A 474 10.56 -4.95 -19.26
C GLU A 474 11.72 -4.07 -19.72
N LEU A 475 11.66 -3.56 -20.96
CA LEU A 475 12.72 -2.74 -21.54
C LEU A 475 12.74 -1.31 -20.98
N GLY A 476 11.57 -0.73 -20.70
CA GLY A 476 11.47 0.67 -20.29
C GLY A 476 11.87 1.66 -21.38
N ASN A 477 11.90 2.95 -21.05
CA ASN A 477 12.05 4.04 -22.04
C ASN A 477 13.48 4.22 -22.60
N GLU A 478 14.52 3.85 -21.85
CA GLU A 478 15.92 4.05 -22.23
C GLU A 478 16.46 2.97 -23.21
N ALA A 479 15.74 1.84 -23.37
CA ALA A 479 16.16 0.69 -24.19
C ALA A 479 15.15 0.31 -25.30
N LEU A 480 14.15 1.15 -25.57
CA LEU A 480 13.07 0.81 -26.51
C LEU A 480 13.49 1.03 -27.98
N ASN A 481 14.38 0.14 -28.45
CA ASN A 481 14.78 -0.04 -29.84
C ASN A 481 13.83 -1.04 -30.52
N GLU A 482 13.49 -0.80 -31.80
CA GLU A 482 12.65 -1.68 -32.61
C GLU A 482 13.17 -3.13 -32.65
N ASP A 483 14.47 -3.34 -32.83
CA ASP A 483 15.06 -4.69 -32.95
C ASP A 483 15.06 -5.45 -31.61
N GLU A 484 15.35 -4.75 -30.50
CA GLU A 484 15.29 -5.35 -29.17
C GLU A 484 13.85 -5.70 -28.81
N LEU A 485 12.92 -4.76 -29.01
CA LEU A 485 11.50 -5.00 -28.77
C LEU A 485 10.98 -6.17 -29.61
N TYR A 486 11.39 -6.28 -30.88
CA TYR A 486 11.04 -7.40 -31.74
C TYR A 486 11.55 -8.74 -31.18
N ASN A 487 12.82 -8.81 -30.76
CA ASN A 487 13.41 -10.04 -30.24
C ASN A 487 12.73 -10.50 -28.95
N TYR A 488 12.50 -9.58 -28.00
CA TYR A 488 11.77 -9.89 -26.77
C TYR A 488 10.33 -10.33 -27.05
N THR A 489 9.65 -9.65 -27.97
CA THR A 489 8.28 -10.00 -28.34
C THR A 489 8.20 -11.39 -28.96
N ILE A 490 9.08 -11.73 -29.91
CA ILE A 490 9.11 -13.07 -30.52
C ILE A 490 9.40 -14.14 -29.49
N SER A 491 10.36 -13.91 -28.58
CA SER A 491 10.65 -14.86 -27.50
C SER A 491 9.40 -15.13 -26.65
N CYS A 492 8.71 -14.07 -26.21
CA CYS A 492 7.46 -14.20 -25.45
C CYS A 492 6.38 -14.97 -26.24
N VAL A 493 6.18 -14.64 -27.52
CA VAL A 493 5.17 -15.31 -28.36
C VAL A 493 5.50 -16.79 -28.55
N GLU A 494 6.78 -17.15 -28.74
CA GLU A 494 7.21 -18.54 -28.90
C GLU A 494 7.11 -19.34 -27.59
N GLU A 495 7.26 -18.73 -26.42
CA GLU A 495 7.02 -19.38 -25.13
C GLU A 495 5.56 -19.83 -24.97
N HIS A 496 4.60 -19.07 -25.50
CA HIS A 496 3.19 -19.49 -25.52
C HIS A 496 2.95 -20.76 -26.36
N ARG A 497 3.77 -21.00 -27.39
CA ARG A 497 3.72 -22.25 -28.18
C ARG A 497 4.12 -23.46 -27.35
N GLU A 498 5.14 -23.33 -26.50
CA GLU A 498 5.63 -24.43 -25.67
C GLU A 498 4.61 -24.81 -24.59
N ASN A 499 3.87 -23.83 -24.06
CA ASN A 499 2.85 -24.04 -23.05
C ASN A 499 1.55 -24.65 -23.58
N GLN A 500 1.29 -24.60 -24.89
CA GLN A 500 0.13 -25.26 -25.52
C GLN A 500 0.42 -26.72 -25.95
N ALA A 501 1.69 -27.14 -25.96
CA ALA A 501 2.11 -28.48 -26.35
C ALA A 501 2.08 -29.51 -25.18
N TYR A 502 1.76 -29.05 -23.98
CA TYR A 502 1.50 -29.84 -22.76
C TYR A 502 0.02 -29.80 -22.40
#